data_AF-A0AAJ5JJH2-F1
#
_entry.id   AF-A0AAJ5JJH2-F1
#
_cell.length_a   1.000
_cell.length_b   1.000
_cell.length_c   1.000
_cell.angle_alpha   90.00
_cell.angle_beta   90.00
_cell.angle_gamma   90.00
#
_symmetry.space_group_name_H-M   'P 1'
#
loop_
_entity.id
_entity.type
_entity.pdbx_description
1 polymer ?
#
loop_
_entity_poly.entity_id
_entity_poly.type
_entity_poly.pdbx_seq_one_letter_code
_entity_poly.pdbx_strand_id
1 'polypeptide(L)'
;MLRCDDKGRETFRSLLVESILNHTSLDHLSPAEKTTLIAFFSQKRSPLPIQRPCDVQARLRALKKAASDARRLTNSLKLLNTQDLVLHSHEATDSANISETISSLTKTALELDTRIKQLPEDSPSPTRSNQILRVLYAFPLLAALDSYGIPVNTRNDFVSISALVECKTEDTFLPDVDGNATAAMRCVMLALHSSGTQNIDWSLAASLIKVAKPMRDQSIVNNAKCAEIKNSMTPYVDQLNYAMSLTVDSFETHAEHELSAVQEGWFENVGQLPDFTPTNLHKASLH
;
A
#
# COMPACT_ATOMS: atom_id res chain seq x y z
N MET A 1 27.70 12.16 -2.69
CA MET A 1 27.02 10.95 -2.18
C MET A 1 27.54 10.63 -0.79
N LEU A 2 26.63 10.37 0.16
CA LEU A 2 26.99 10.01 1.53
C LEU A 2 27.30 8.52 1.62
N ARG A 3 28.26 8.13 2.47
CA ARG A 3 28.52 6.72 2.78
C ARG A 3 27.40 6.15 3.65
N CYS A 4 27.18 4.84 3.60
CA CYS A 4 26.22 4.14 4.44
C CYS A 4 26.83 3.75 5.81
N ASP A 5 27.61 4.63 6.41
CA ASP A 5 28.08 4.51 7.81
C ASP A 5 27.09 5.24 8.75
N ASP A 6 27.28 5.13 10.08
CA ASP A 6 26.37 5.75 11.05
C ASP A 6 26.26 7.27 10.86
N LYS A 7 27.39 7.93 10.61
CA LYS A 7 27.44 9.38 10.40
C LYS A 7 26.75 9.79 9.10
N GLY A 8 26.96 9.03 8.02
CA GLY A 8 26.32 9.27 6.74
C GLY A 8 24.81 9.03 6.79
N ARG A 9 24.34 8.02 7.53
CA ARG A 9 22.90 7.79 7.78
C ARG A 9 22.25 8.94 8.54
N GLU A 10 22.89 9.44 9.60
CA GLU A 10 22.32 10.56 10.37
C GLU A 10 22.31 11.87 9.56
N THR A 11 23.37 12.10 8.79
CA THR A 11 23.45 13.26 7.88
C THR A 11 22.38 13.16 6.80
N PHE A 12 22.22 11.99 6.18
CA PHE A 12 21.19 11.74 5.18
C PHE A 12 19.79 11.95 5.74
N ARG A 13 19.50 11.44 6.94
CA ARG A 13 18.23 11.65 7.63
C ARG A 13 17.94 13.14 7.82
N SER A 14 18.93 13.89 8.32
CA SER A 14 18.78 15.32 8.58
C SER A 14 18.46 16.10 7.29
N LEU A 15 19.24 15.87 6.24
CA LEU A 15 19.02 16.48 4.92
C LEU A 15 17.67 16.08 4.33
N LEU A 16 17.27 14.82 4.47
CA LEU A 16 15.99 14.34 3.95
C LEU A 16 14.80 14.98 4.67
N VAL A 17 14.88 15.13 6.00
CA VAL A 17 13.85 15.82 6.78
C VAL A 17 13.76 17.28 6.37
N GLU A 18 14.89 17.99 6.26
CA GLU A 18 14.95 19.37 5.79
C GLU A 18 14.33 19.51 4.39
N SER A 19 14.70 18.62 3.48
CA SER A 19 14.19 18.57 2.10
C SER A 19 12.67 18.32 2.03
N ILE A 20 12.11 17.55 2.97
CA ILE A 20 10.66 17.37 3.10
C ILE A 20 10.02 18.67 3.60
N LEU A 21 10.51 19.23 4.70
CA LEU A 21 9.91 20.41 5.35
C LEU A 21 9.88 21.64 4.45
N ASN A 22 10.91 21.80 3.61
CA ASN A 22 11.07 22.91 2.66
C ASN A 22 10.44 22.64 1.28
N HIS A 23 9.74 21.51 1.09
CA HIS A 23 9.14 21.20 -0.20
C HIS A 23 7.88 22.05 -0.45
N THR A 24 7.82 22.73 -1.60
CA THR A 24 6.72 23.65 -1.96
C THR A 24 5.35 23.00 -1.94
N SER A 25 5.26 21.70 -2.27
CA SER A 25 3.99 20.96 -2.20
C SER A 25 3.47 20.73 -0.77
N LEU A 26 4.18 21.18 0.26
CA LEU A 26 3.76 21.11 1.67
C LEU A 26 3.52 22.50 2.26
N ASP A 27 3.53 23.56 1.44
CA ASP A 27 3.34 24.94 1.92
C ASP A 27 1.93 25.16 2.50
N HIS A 28 0.96 24.32 2.12
CA HIS A 28 -0.38 24.33 2.68
C HIS A 28 -0.46 23.73 4.10
N LEU A 29 0.56 23.02 4.57
CA LEU A 29 0.59 22.40 5.89
C LEU A 29 1.13 23.36 6.95
N SER A 30 0.45 23.40 8.09
CA SER A 30 0.94 24.10 9.28
C SER A 30 2.22 23.46 9.83
N PRO A 31 3.03 24.21 10.62
CA PRO A 31 4.23 23.65 11.26
C PRO A 31 3.92 22.44 12.17
N ALA A 32 2.76 22.42 12.82
CA ALA A 32 2.31 21.31 13.64
C ALA A 32 2.06 20.06 12.79
N GLU A 33 1.34 20.19 11.67
CA GLU A 33 1.08 19.08 10.73
C GLU A 33 2.38 18.57 10.07
N LYS A 34 3.31 19.47 9.74
CA LYS A 34 4.64 19.07 9.25
C LYS A 34 5.40 18.25 10.30
N THR A 35 5.29 18.61 11.58
CA THR A 35 5.92 17.87 12.68
C THR A 35 5.32 16.47 12.83
N THR A 36 3.98 16.35 12.80
CA THR A 36 3.30 15.05 12.89
C THR A 36 3.57 14.17 11.66
N LEU A 37 3.69 14.78 10.47
CA LEU A 37 4.11 14.09 9.24
C LEU A 37 5.50 13.47 9.42
N ILE A 38 6.50 14.27 9.82
CA ILE A 38 7.87 13.78 10.04
C ILE A 38 7.90 12.69 11.10
N ALA A 39 7.13 12.83 12.19
CA ALA A 39 7.03 11.80 13.22
C ALA A 39 6.48 10.48 12.67
N PHE A 40 5.40 10.52 11.88
CA PHE A 40 4.80 9.33 11.28
C PHE A 40 5.76 8.60 10.33
N PHE A 41 6.49 9.33 9.48
CA PHE A 41 7.46 8.76 8.55
C PHE A 41 8.79 8.40 9.21
N SER A 42 9.08 8.94 10.40
CA SER A 42 10.24 8.54 11.21
C SER A 42 9.97 7.33 12.11
N GLN A 43 8.72 6.90 12.25
CA GLN A 43 8.37 5.76 13.09
C GLN A 43 9.11 4.50 12.61
N LYS A 44 9.78 3.79 13.53
CA LYS A 44 10.42 2.52 13.23
C LYS A 44 9.36 1.49 12.83
N ARG A 45 9.48 0.95 11.62
CA ARG A 45 8.65 -0.16 11.11
C ARG A 45 9.55 -1.35 10.82
N SER A 46 8.93 -2.50 10.59
CA SER A 46 9.67 -3.67 10.12
C SER A 46 10.36 -3.34 8.79
N PRO A 47 11.66 -3.62 8.65
CA PRO A 47 12.37 -3.37 7.40
C PRO A 47 11.70 -4.11 6.24
N LEU A 48 11.72 -3.50 5.06
CA LEU A 48 11.19 -4.14 3.87
C LEU A 48 11.97 -5.47 3.65
N PRO A 49 11.29 -6.61 3.41
CA PRO A 49 11.97 -7.88 3.22
C PRO A 49 13.00 -7.77 2.09
N ILE A 50 14.25 -8.15 2.38
CA ILE A 50 15.35 -8.08 1.43
C ILE A 50 15.03 -8.99 0.24
N GLN A 51 14.91 -8.40 -0.94
CA GLN A 51 14.94 -9.16 -2.19
C GLN A 51 16.33 -9.75 -2.33
N ARG A 52 16.51 -11.04 -2.02
CA ARG A 52 17.53 -11.79 -2.73
C ARG A 52 17.05 -11.90 -4.18
N PRO A 53 17.81 -11.41 -5.18
CA PRO A 53 17.49 -11.70 -6.56
C PRO A 53 17.50 -13.22 -6.68
N CYS A 54 16.33 -13.83 -6.94
CA CYS A 54 16.35 -15.16 -7.49
C CYS A 54 16.98 -15.01 -8.88
N ASP A 55 18.15 -15.61 -9.09
CA ASP A 55 18.92 -15.54 -10.34
C ASP A 55 18.03 -15.79 -11.58
N VAL A 56 17.09 -16.73 -11.44
CA VAL A 56 16.09 -17.07 -12.45
C VAL A 56 15.23 -15.86 -12.86
N GLN A 57 14.83 -15.01 -11.92
CA GLN A 57 13.96 -13.87 -12.18
C GLN A 57 14.70 -12.69 -12.83
N ALA A 58 15.95 -12.44 -12.41
CA ALA A 58 16.81 -11.44 -13.04
C ALA A 58 17.08 -11.83 -14.50
N ARG A 59 17.40 -13.10 -14.74
CA ARG A 59 17.56 -13.69 -16.07
C ARG A 59 16.28 -13.57 -16.91
N LEU A 60 15.12 -13.88 -16.35
CA LEU A 60 13.83 -13.78 -17.06
C LEU A 60 13.49 -12.32 -17.45
N ARG A 61 13.78 -11.34 -16.59
CA ARG A 61 13.62 -9.92 -16.93
C ARG A 61 14.60 -9.49 -18.03
N ALA A 62 15.85 -9.90 -17.96
CA ALA A 62 16.86 -9.60 -18.99
C ALA A 62 16.46 -10.19 -20.34
N LEU A 63 15.99 -11.45 -20.37
CA LEU A 63 15.48 -12.11 -21.58
C LEU A 63 14.29 -11.36 -22.18
N LYS A 64 13.31 -10.96 -21.36
CA LYS A 64 12.15 -10.16 -21.80
C LYS A 64 12.58 -8.82 -22.40
N LYS A 65 13.53 -8.13 -21.76
CA LYS A 65 14.06 -6.86 -22.26
C LYS A 65 14.77 -7.04 -23.60
N ALA A 66 15.65 -8.03 -23.70
CA ALA A 66 16.36 -8.34 -24.96
C ALA A 66 15.39 -8.68 -26.10
N ALA A 67 14.33 -9.46 -25.85
CA ALA A 67 13.32 -9.76 -26.85
C ALA A 67 12.51 -8.52 -27.28
N SER A 68 12.26 -7.59 -26.35
CA SER A 68 11.62 -6.31 -26.65
C SER A 68 12.53 -5.40 -27.48
N ASP A 69 13.79 -5.27 -27.10
CA ASP A 69 14.76 -4.42 -27.78
C ASP A 69 15.05 -4.94 -29.19
N ALA A 70 15.17 -6.26 -29.39
CA ALA A 70 15.29 -6.88 -30.70
C ALA A 70 14.10 -6.52 -31.62
N ARG A 71 12.86 -6.58 -31.11
CA ARG A 71 11.66 -6.16 -31.87
C ARG A 71 11.68 -4.67 -32.23
N ARG A 72 12.11 -3.81 -31.30
CA ARG A 72 12.23 -2.37 -31.55
C ARG A 72 13.27 -2.07 -32.61
N LEU A 73 14.42 -2.76 -32.58
CA LEU A 73 15.46 -2.65 -33.60
C LEU A 73 14.96 -3.13 -34.95
N THR A 74 14.28 -4.29 -35.02
CA THR A 74 13.65 -4.77 -36.25
C THR A 74 12.69 -3.74 -36.85
N ASN A 75 11.83 -3.13 -36.02
CA ASN A 75 10.89 -2.13 -36.49
C ASN A 75 11.60 -0.86 -36.97
N SER A 76 12.70 -0.46 -36.31
CA SER A 76 13.48 0.71 -36.72
C SER A 76 14.18 0.47 -38.06
N LEU A 77 14.76 -0.72 -38.27
CA LEU A 77 15.39 -1.09 -39.54
C LEU A 77 14.40 -1.16 -40.71
N LYS A 78 13.14 -1.55 -40.44
CA LYS A 78 12.07 -1.55 -41.46
C LYS A 78 11.64 -0.16 -41.92
N LEU A 79 11.95 0.88 -41.15
CA LEU A 79 11.57 2.27 -41.46
C LEU A 79 12.66 3.02 -42.26
N LEU A 80 13.81 2.41 -42.48
CA LEU A 80 14.88 2.98 -43.29
C LEU A 80 14.42 3.14 -44.75
N ASN A 81 14.68 4.30 -45.33
CA ASN A 81 14.28 4.61 -46.71
C ASN A 81 15.39 4.19 -47.71
N THR A 82 15.12 4.33 -49.01
CA THR A 82 16.06 3.95 -50.07
C THR A 82 17.36 4.75 -50.07
N GLN A 83 17.37 5.99 -49.57
CA GLN A 83 18.60 6.81 -49.43
C GLN A 83 19.45 6.32 -48.25
N ASP A 84 18.82 5.94 -47.14
CA ASP A 84 19.49 5.35 -45.98
C ASP A 84 20.14 4.01 -46.33
N LEU A 85 19.47 3.21 -47.17
CA LEU A 85 19.98 1.94 -47.69
C LEU A 85 21.20 2.13 -48.62
N VAL A 86 21.21 3.18 -49.44
CA VAL A 86 22.35 3.51 -50.32
C VAL A 86 23.57 3.98 -49.51
N LEU A 87 23.38 4.83 -48.50
CA LEU A 87 24.45 5.25 -47.59
C LEU A 87 25.07 4.05 -46.87
N HIS A 88 24.24 3.12 -46.39
CA HIS A 88 24.71 1.92 -45.71
C HIS A 88 25.49 0.97 -46.64
N SER A 89 25.17 0.97 -47.94
CA SER A 89 25.87 0.15 -48.94
C SER A 89 27.21 0.73 -49.39
N HIS A 90 27.42 2.05 -49.24
CA HIS A 90 28.67 2.71 -49.62
C HIS A 90 29.75 2.64 -48.54
N GLU A 91 29.37 2.58 -47.26
CA GLU A 91 30.32 2.56 -46.14
C GLU A 91 30.73 1.14 -45.72
N ALA A 92 29.97 0.12 -46.12
CA ALA A 92 30.21 -1.25 -45.66
C ALA A 92 30.79 -2.15 -46.75
N THR A 93 32.09 -2.34 -46.69
CA THR A 93 32.82 -3.30 -47.54
C THR A 93 32.59 -4.77 -47.15
N ASP A 94 31.93 -5.03 -46.01
CA ASP A 94 31.64 -6.38 -45.47
C ASP A 94 30.26 -6.52 -44.77
N SER A 95 29.29 -5.60 -44.95
CA SER A 95 28.05 -5.68 -44.14
C SER A 95 27.10 -6.81 -44.56
N ALA A 96 26.69 -7.59 -43.56
CA ALA A 96 25.45 -8.36 -43.60
C ALA A 96 24.29 -7.52 -44.13
N ASN A 97 23.51 -8.09 -45.05
CA ASN A 97 22.39 -7.40 -45.67
C ASN A 97 21.39 -6.95 -44.58
N ILE A 98 20.84 -5.73 -44.68
CA ILE A 98 19.83 -5.23 -43.74
C ILE A 98 18.64 -6.19 -43.64
N SER A 99 18.28 -6.85 -44.76
CA SER A 99 17.29 -7.93 -44.79
C SER A 99 17.68 -9.13 -43.92
N GLU A 100 18.95 -9.55 -43.96
CA GLU A 100 19.47 -10.64 -43.12
C GLU A 100 19.50 -10.24 -41.64
N THR A 101 19.83 -8.99 -41.35
CA THR A 101 19.82 -8.43 -39.98
C THR A 101 18.42 -8.40 -39.39
N ILE A 102 17.43 -7.97 -40.18
CA ILE A 102 16.00 -8.01 -39.81
C ILE A 102 15.55 -9.45 -39.53
N SER A 103 15.93 -10.40 -40.40
CA SER A 103 15.60 -11.82 -40.22
C SER A 103 16.23 -12.39 -38.94
N SER A 104 17.52 -12.10 -38.70
CA SER A 104 18.25 -12.51 -37.52
C SER A 104 17.64 -11.96 -36.23
N LEU A 105 17.33 -10.66 -36.15
CA LEU A 105 16.70 -10.04 -34.98
C LEU A 105 15.31 -10.62 -34.71
N THR A 106 14.54 -10.91 -35.75
CA THR A 106 13.22 -11.54 -35.63
C THR A 106 13.33 -12.95 -35.08
N LYS A 107 14.27 -13.75 -35.58
CA LYS A 107 14.57 -15.09 -35.07
C LYS A 107 15.03 -15.04 -33.61
N THR A 108 15.90 -14.09 -33.28
CA THR A 108 16.43 -13.90 -31.92
C THR A 108 15.31 -13.56 -30.93
N ALA A 109 14.40 -12.65 -31.29
CA ALA A 109 13.24 -12.33 -30.46
C ALA A 109 12.37 -13.56 -30.20
N LEU A 110 12.12 -14.37 -31.23
CA LEU A 110 11.30 -15.57 -31.15
C LEU A 110 11.98 -16.67 -30.30
N GLU A 111 13.28 -16.89 -30.46
CA GLU A 111 14.06 -17.81 -29.63
C GLU A 111 14.07 -17.40 -28.15
N LEU A 112 14.21 -16.09 -27.87
CA LEU A 112 14.15 -15.55 -26.51
C LEU A 112 12.75 -15.75 -25.90
N ASP A 113 11.68 -15.49 -26.64
CA ASP A 113 10.31 -15.75 -26.20
C ASP A 113 10.07 -17.25 -25.93
N THR A 114 10.68 -18.12 -26.73
CA THR A 114 10.60 -19.59 -26.55
C THR A 114 11.34 -20.02 -25.27
N ARG A 115 12.54 -19.49 -25.03
CA ARG A 115 13.31 -19.73 -23.80
C ARG A 115 12.61 -19.19 -22.55
N ILE A 116 11.89 -18.07 -22.66
CA ILE A 116 11.06 -17.53 -21.57
C ILE A 116 9.94 -18.51 -21.20
N LYS A 117 9.30 -19.14 -22.18
CA LYS A 117 8.23 -20.14 -21.96
C LYS A 117 8.73 -21.47 -21.40
N GLN A 118 9.97 -21.84 -21.68
CA GLN A 118 10.60 -23.09 -21.24
C GLN A 118 11.21 -23.00 -19.83
N LEU A 119 11.36 -21.79 -19.28
CA LEU A 119 11.79 -21.62 -17.89
C LEU A 119 10.62 -22.01 -16.97
N PRO A 120 10.76 -23.04 -16.10
CA PRO A 120 9.66 -23.46 -15.23
C PRO A 120 9.25 -22.34 -14.26
N GLU A 121 7.94 -22.05 -14.19
CA GLU A 121 7.34 -21.25 -13.11
C GLU A 121 7.23 -22.09 -11.82
N ASP A 122 8.33 -22.71 -11.37
CA ASP A 122 8.31 -23.55 -10.17
C ASP A 122 8.41 -22.68 -8.90
N SER A 123 7.28 -22.06 -8.56
CA SER A 123 6.84 -21.59 -7.22
C SER A 123 5.71 -20.57 -7.40
N PRO A 124 4.78 -20.39 -6.44
CA PRO A 124 3.92 -19.20 -6.45
C PRO A 124 4.85 -18.00 -6.53
N SER A 125 4.84 -17.31 -7.68
CA SER A 125 6.01 -16.52 -8.08
C SER A 125 6.48 -15.68 -6.89
N PRO A 126 7.75 -15.76 -6.45
CA PRO A 126 8.25 -14.93 -5.36
C PRO A 126 7.93 -13.45 -5.61
N THR A 127 7.70 -13.06 -6.86
CA THR A 127 7.08 -11.80 -7.29
C THR A 127 5.73 -11.48 -6.63
N ARG A 128 4.75 -12.39 -6.60
CA ARG A 128 3.40 -12.10 -6.09
C ARG A 128 3.41 -11.92 -4.58
N SER A 129 4.06 -12.81 -3.84
CA SER A 129 4.20 -12.69 -2.38
C SER A 129 5.01 -11.44 -2.00
N ASN A 130 6.11 -11.16 -2.70
CA ASN A 130 6.90 -9.95 -2.44
C ASN A 130 6.15 -8.67 -2.85
N GLN A 131 5.36 -8.71 -3.92
CA GLN A 131 4.52 -7.60 -4.32
C GLN A 131 3.45 -7.33 -3.26
N ILE A 132 2.82 -8.37 -2.72
CA ILE A 132 1.87 -8.25 -1.60
C ILE A 132 2.57 -7.62 -0.39
N LEU A 133 3.76 -8.09 0.01
CA LEU A 133 4.50 -7.51 1.14
C LEU A 133 4.86 -6.03 0.89
N ARG A 134 5.22 -5.66 -0.34
CA ARG A 134 5.45 -4.26 -0.74
C ARG A 134 4.18 -3.42 -0.67
N VAL A 135 3.04 -3.97 -1.10
CA VAL A 135 1.74 -3.31 -0.95
C VAL A 135 1.44 -3.10 0.54
N LEU A 136 1.54 -4.15 1.36
CA LEU A 136 1.25 -4.07 2.79
C LEU A 136 2.14 -3.06 3.52
N TYR A 137 3.41 -2.97 3.13
CA TYR A 137 4.33 -1.97 3.68
C TYR A 137 3.95 -0.54 3.24
N ALA A 138 3.68 -0.33 1.95
CA ALA A 138 3.50 1.00 1.38
C ALA A 138 2.08 1.56 1.52
N PHE A 139 1.05 0.71 1.64
CA PHE A 139 -0.34 1.12 1.76
C PHE A 139 -0.59 2.11 2.91
N PRO A 140 -0.18 1.85 4.18
CA PRO A 140 -0.37 2.82 5.26
C PRO A 140 0.44 4.10 5.06
N LEU A 141 1.55 4.06 4.32
CA LEU A 141 2.32 5.25 3.98
C LEU A 141 1.54 6.13 2.99
N LEU A 142 0.94 5.52 1.97
CA LEU A 142 0.12 6.24 0.98
C LEU A 142 -1.15 6.82 1.60
N ALA A 143 -1.80 6.09 2.51
CA ALA A 143 -2.95 6.61 3.25
C ALA A 143 -2.59 7.85 4.08
N ALA A 144 -1.41 7.85 4.73
CA ALA A 144 -0.94 9.03 5.45
C ALA A 144 -0.65 10.20 4.51
N LEU A 145 0.02 9.98 3.38
CA LEU A 145 0.24 11.04 2.38
C LEU A 145 -1.07 11.72 1.97
N ASP A 146 -2.12 10.93 1.75
CA ASP A 146 -3.45 11.42 1.40
C ASP A 146 -4.06 12.29 2.51
N SER A 147 -3.92 11.86 3.77
CA SER A 147 -4.40 12.63 4.93
C SER A 147 -3.72 14.00 5.09
N TYR A 148 -2.50 14.16 4.57
CA TYR A 148 -1.76 15.42 4.53
C TYR A 148 -1.91 16.16 3.18
N GLY A 149 -2.77 15.68 2.27
CA GLY A 149 -2.98 16.29 0.95
C GLY A 149 -1.78 16.21 0.02
N ILE A 150 -0.88 15.24 0.22
CA ILE A 150 0.36 15.10 -0.56
C ILE A 150 0.08 14.24 -1.81
N PRO A 151 0.29 14.76 -3.03
CA PRO A 151 0.06 14.01 -4.25
C PRO A 151 0.96 12.77 -4.35
N VAL A 152 0.36 11.62 -4.62
CA VAL A 152 1.05 10.32 -4.74
C VAL A 152 1.60 10.13 -6.17
N ASN A 153 2.38 11.10 -6.65
CA ASN A 153 3.07 11.05 -7.93
C ASN A 153 4.53 10.59 -7.76
N THR A 154 5.07 10.00 -8.82
CA THR A 154 6.47 9.54 -8.86
C THR A 154 7.16 10.11 -10.08
N ARG A 155 8.41 10.51 -9.93
CA ARG A 155 9.31 10.77 -11.04
C ARG A 155 10.22 9.55 -11.27
N ASN A 156 10.92 9.50 -12.41
CA ASN A 156 11.88 8.43 -12.73
C ASN A 156 13.22 9.00 -13.27
N ASP A 157 13.44 10.30 -13.18
CA ASP A 157 14.61 11.03 -13.69
C ASP A 157 15.71 11.20 -12.63
N PHE A 158 15.76 10.29 -11.65
CA PHE A 158 16.80 10.23 -10.62
C PHE A 158 17.95 9.31 -11.06
N VAL A 159 19.17 9.66 -10.64
CA VAL A 159 20.35 8.81 -10.84
C VAL A 159 20.27 7.63 -9.89
N SER A 160 20.12 6.41 -10.43
CA SER A 160 20.06 5.19 -9.64
C SER A 160 21.46 4.86 -9.08
N ILE A 161 21.56 4.61 -7.77
CA ILE A 161 22.82 4.19 -7.13
C ILE A 161 23.34 2.90 -7.77
N SER A 162 22.45 1.99 -8.18
CA SER A 162 22.85 0.73 -8.84
C SER A 162 23.54 0.92 -10.19
N ALA A 163 23.43 2.10 -10.82
CA ALA A 163 24.22 2.44 -12.01
C ALA A 163 25.66 2.89 -11.67
N LEU A 164 25.92 3.30 -10.42
CA LEU A 164 27.25 3.71 -9.94
C LEU A 164 28.05 2.56 -9.32
N VAL A 165 27.39 1.49 -8.87
CA VAL A 165 28.04 0.30 -8.28
C VAL A 165 28.86 -0.51 -9.30
N GLU A 166 28.79 -0.20 -10.60
CA GLU A 166 29.76 -0.70 -11.59
C GLU A 166 31.18 -0.17 -11.36
N CYS A 167 31.37 0.88 -10.53
CA CYS A 167 32.68 1.26 -10.02
C CYS A 167 33.12 0.35 -8.85
N LYS A 168 34.29 -0.27 -9.01
CA LYS A 168 34.95 -1.30 -8.19
C LYS A 168 35.30 -0.89 -6.74
N THR A 169 34.41 -0.27 -6.00
CA THR A 169 34.61 0.08 -4.58
C THR A 169 33.53 -0.59 -3.73
N GLU A 170 33.93 -1.32 -2.69
CA GLU A 170 33.03 -1.99 -1.73
C GLU A 170 32.19 -1.02 -0.87
N ASP A 171 32.31 0.29 -1.11
CA ASP A 171 31.57 1.33 -0.41
C ASP A 171 30.08 1.32 -0.82
N THR A 172 29.21 1.09 0.16
CA THR A 172 27.76 1.30 0.01
C THR A 172 27.44 2.78 0.21
N PHE A 173 26.76 3.38 -0.78
CA PHE A 173 26.40 4.81 -0.75
C PHE A 173 24.88 4.99 -0.56
N LEU A 174 24.51 6.12 0.05
CA LEU A 174 23.13 6.59 0.19
C LEU A 174 22.75 7.45 -1.02
N PRO A 175 21.44 7.47 -1.39
CA PRO A 175 20.98 8.26 -2.52
C PRO A 175 21.18 9.75 -2.24
N ASP A 176 21.33 10.54 -3.31
CA ASP A 176 21.40 11.98 -3.19
C ASP A 176 20.02 12.56 -2.85
N VAL A 177 19.94 13.39 -1.80
CA VAL A 177 18.68 13.98 -1.30
C VAL A 177 18.16 15.06 -2.26
N ASP A 178 19.08 15.78 -2.91
CA ASP A 178 18.78 16.89 -3.83
C ASP A 178 18.32 16.40 -5.20
N GLY A 179 18.24 15.09 -5.39
CA GLY A 179 17.66 14.47 -6.58
C GLY A 179 16.23 14.95 -6.85
N ASN A 180 15.81 14.81 -8.10
CA ASN A 180 14.47 15.18 -8.57
C ASN A 180 13.39 14.19 -8.07
N ALA A 181 13.23 14.09 -6.76
CA ALA A 181 12.21 13.29 -6.11
C ALA A 181 10.95 14.14 -5.83
N THR A 182 9.80 13.49 -5.71
CA THR A 182 8.56 14.15 -5.25
C THR A 182 8.50 14.17 -3.72
N ALA A 183 7.67 15.02 -3.12
CA ALA A 183 7.43 14.99 -1.67
C ALA A 183 6.99 13.60 -1.17
N ALA A 184 6.13 12.91 -1.93
CA ALA A 184 5.73 11.54 -1.64
C ALA A 184 6.92 10.57 -1.61
N MET A 185 7.82 10.66 -2.61
CA MET A 185 9.02 9.83 -2.65
C MET A 185 9.96 10.13 -1.48
N ARG A 186 10.16 11.40 -1.12
CA ARG A 186 10.97 11.81 0.03
C ARG A 186 10.42 11.26 1.35
N CYS A 187 9.10 11.36 1.56
CA CYS A 187 8.44 10.80 2.75
C CYS A 187 8.60 9.27 2.81
N VAL A 188 8.38 8.55 1.70
CA VAL A 188 8.57 7.10 1.64
C VAL A 188 10.04 6.72 1.88
N MET A 189 10.99 7.49 1.36
CA MET A 189 12.42 7.32 1.62
C MET A 189 12.73 7.47 3.12
N LEU A 190 12.12 8.44 3.81
CA LEU A 190 12.29 8.64 5.25
C LEU A 190 11.79 7.43 6.04
N ALA A 191 10.66 6.84 5.65
CA ALA A 191 10.17 5.59 6.25
C ALA A 191 11.10 4.40 6.00
N LEU A 192 11.62 4.25 4.78
CA LEU A 192 12.56 3.18 4.45
C LEU A 192 13.85 3.29 5.28
N HIS A 193 14.40 4.51 5.36
CA HIS A 193 15.58 4.81 6.17
C HIS A 193 15.34 4.53 7.65
N SER A 194 14.23 5.04 8.20
CA SER A 194 13.90 4.89 9.63
C SER A 194 13.61 3.43 10.03
N SER A 195 13.22 2.59 9.07
CA SER A 195 13.00 1.16 9.27
C SER A 195 14.28 0.33 9.17
N GLY A 196 15.44 0.94 8.89
CA GLY A 196 16.70 0.22 8.70
C GLY A 196 16.74 -0.64 7.43
N THR A 197 15.97 -0.26 6.41
CA THR A 197 15.97 -0.99 5.13
C THR A 197 17.34 -0.85 4.47
N GLN A 198 17.91 -1.95 3.99
CA GLN A 198 19.19 -1.94 3.27
C GLN A 198 18.99 -1.55 1.81
N ASN A 199 20.04 -0.99 1.18
CA ASN A 199 20.08 -0.64 -0.24
C ASN A 199 18.91 0.26 -0.68
N ILE A 200 18.62 1.30 0.09
CA ILE A 200 17.60 2.28 -0.24
C ILE A 200 18.03 3.13 -1.45
N ASP A 201 17.11 3.34 -2.38
CA ASP A 201 17.31 4.15 -3.58
C ASP A 201 15.97 4.76 -4.02
N TRP A 202 16.01 5.83 -4.81
CA TRP A 202 14.81 6.50 -5.32
C TRP A 202 13.96 5.58 -6.19
N SER A 203 14.59 4.62 -6.89
CA SER A 203 13.89 3.57 -7.63
C SER A 203 13.01 2.71 -6.73
N LEU A 204 13.48 2.37 -5.53
CA LEU A 204 12.73 1.61 -4.54
C LEU A 204 11.53 2.39 -4.04
N ALA A 205 11.73 3.66 -3.63
CA ALA A 205 10.65 4.53 -3.18
C ALA A 205 9.57 4.71 -4.26
N ALA A 206 9.96 4.98 -5.51
CA ALA A 206 9.04 5.08 -6.63
C ALA A 206 8.29 3.76 -6.89
N SER A 207 8.98 2.61 -6.79
CA SER A 207 8.36 1.30 -7.00
C SER A 207 7.29 0.97 -5.95
N LEU A 208 7.53 1.31 -4.68
CA LEU A 208 6.58 1.10 -3.59
C LEU A 208 5.30 1.90 -3.81
N ILE A 209 5.46 3.16 -4.19
CA ILE A 209 4.33 4.03 -4.52
C ILE A 209 3.52 3.46 -5.69
N LYS A 210 4.18 3.08 -6.79
CA LYS A 210 3.50 2.54 -7.97
C LYS A 210 2.76 1.24 -7.69
N VAL A 211 3.33 0.37 -6.85
CA VAL A 211 2.74 -0.93 -6.51
C VAL A 211 1.53 -0.78 -5.59
N ALA A 212 1.57 0.13 -4.62
CA ALA A 212 0.48 0.32 -3.66
C ALA A 212 -0.65 1.22 -4.18
N LYS A 213 -0.36 2.15 -5.10
CA LYS A 213 -1.33 3.12 -5.62
C LYS A 213 -2.64 2.48 -6.16
N PRO A 214 -2.61 1.43 -7.01
CA PRO A 214 -3.86 0.82 -7.50
C PRO A 214 -4.73 0.24 -6.39
N MET A 215 -4.12 -0.40 -5.38
CA MET A 215 -4.84 -0.96 -4.24
C MET A 215 -5.45 0.14 -3.37
N ARG A 216 -4.72 1.24 -3.17
CA ARG A 216 -5.20 2.45 -2.47
C ARG A 216 -6.40 3.07 -3.20
N ASP A 217 -6.26 3.30 -4.50
CA ASP A 217 -7.30 3.93 -5.32
C ASP A 217 -8.57 3.04 -5.34
N GLN A 218 -8.41 1.72 -5.43
CA GLN A 218 -9.52 0.77 -5.30
C GLN A 218 -10.18 0.82 -3.91
N SER A 219 -9.38 0.92 -2.84
CA SER A 219 -9.90 1.05 -1.48
C SER A 219 -10.72 2.33 -1.29
N ILE A 220 -10.29 3.45 -1.88
CA ILE A 220 -11.04 4.71 -1.83
C ILE A 220 -12.40 4.54 -2.52
N VAL A 221 -12.43 3.97 -3.72
CA VAL A 221 -13.67 3.73 -4.47
C VAL A 221 -14.60 2.80 -3.68
N ASN A 222 -14.08 1.74 -3.08
CA ASN A 222 -14.89 0.81 -2.29
C ASN A 222 -15.46 1.48 -1.03
N ASN A 223 -14.66 2.27 -0.32
CA ASN A 223 -15.11 3.01 0.86
C ASN A 223 -16.22 4.02 0.52
N ALA A 224 -16.10 4.72 -0.61
CA ALA A 224 -17.14 5.63 -1.09
C ALA A 224 -18.46 4.90 -1.37
N LYS A 225 -18.41 3.73 -2.04
CA LYS A 225 -19.59 2.88 -2.26
C LYS A 225 -20.21 2.38 -0.96
N CYS A 226 -19.39 1.95 0.01
CA CYS A 226 -19.89 1.54 1.32
C CYS A 226 -20.57 2.69 2.07
N ALA A 227 -20.02 3.91 1.97
CA ALA A 227 -20.64 5.10 2.56
C ALA A 227 -21.99 5.44 1.89
N GLU A 228 -22.09 5.31 0.57
CA GLU A 228 -23.34 5.48 -0.17
C GLU A 228 -24.41 4.46 0.26
N ILE A 229 -24.03 3.18 0.34
CA ILE A 229 -24.92 2.11 0.84
C ILE A 229 -25.37 2.42 2.27
N LYS A 230 -24.44 2.80 3.15
CA LYS A 230 -24.76 3.16 4.54
C LYS A 230 -25.79 4.29 4.59
N ASN A 231 -25.58 5.36 3.83
CA ASN A 231 -26.49 6.50 3.78
C ASN A 231 -27.88 6.09 3.23
N SER A 232 -27.93 5.21 2.23
CA SER A 232 -29.18 4.68 1.70
C SER A 232 -29.91 3.77 2.70
N MET A 233 -29.18 2.97 3.49
CA MET A 233 -29.77 2.04 4.47
C MET A 233 -30.17 2.70 5.79
N THR A 234 -29.52 3.81 6.16
CA THR A 234 -29.77 4.54 7.42
C THR A 234 -31.27 4.78 7.70
N PRO A 235 -32.09 5.33 6.78
CA PRO A 235 -33.50 5.58 7.07
C PRO A 235 -34.30 4.29 7.34
N TYR A 236 -33.96 3.18 6.70
CA TYR A 236 -34.63 1.90 6.93
C TYR A 236 -34.25 1.30 8.29
N VAL A 237 -32.97 1.42 8.67
CA VAL A 237 -32.48 1.00 9.98
C VAL A 237 -33.14 1.84 11.09
N ASP A 238 -33.28 3.14 10.88
CA ASP A 238 -33.94 4.04 11.85
C ASP A 238 -35.43 3.70 12.00
N GLN A 239 -36.13 3.42 10.90
CA GLN A 239 -37.53 2.97 10.93
C GLN A 239 -37.69 1.63 11.66
N LEU A 240 -36.79 0.67 11.41
CA LEU A 240 -36.78 -0.61 12.10
C LEU A 240 -36.53 -0.44 13.60
N ASN A 241 -35.54 0.37 13.98
CA ASN A 241 -35.24 0.66 15.38
C ASN A 241 -36.42 1.32 16.09
N TYR A 242 -37.07 2.27 15.43
CA TYR A 242 -38.27 2.93 15.95
C TYR A 242 -39.43 1.93 16.15
N ALA A 243 -39.71 1.10 15.15
CA ALA A 243 -40.77 0.09 15.24
C ALA A 243 -40.48 -0.96 16.33
N MET A 244 -39.23 -1.40 16.47
CA MET A 244 -38.82 -2.33 17.52
C MET A 244 -38.97 -1.71 18.91
N SER A 245 -38.59 -0.43 19.08
CA SER A 245 -38.80 0.28 20.36
C SER A 245 -40.28 0.30 20.74
N LEU A 246 -41.17 0.67 19.80
CA LEU A 246 -42.61 0.68 20.05
C LEU A 246 -43.16 -0.70 20.43
N THR A 247 -42.66 -1.78 19.80
CA THR A 247 -43.09 -3.14 20.18
C THR A 247 -42.61 -3.51 21.58
N VAL A 248 -41.38 -3.16 21.97
CA VAL A 248 -40.86 -3.42 23.32
C VAL A 248 -41.67 -2.65 24.35
N ASP A 249 -41.91 -1.35 24.14
CA ASP A 249 -42.70 -0.51 25.04
C ASP A 249 -44.13 -1.05 25.19
N SER A 250 -44.73 -1.53 24.09
CA SER A 250 -46.05 -2.18 24.10
C SER A 250 -46.07 -3.48 24.92
N PHE A 251 -45.04 -4.33 24.78
CA PHE A 251 -44.93 -5.55 25.57
C PHE A 251 -44.71 -5.27 27.06
N GLU A 252 -43.86 -4.30 27.40
CA GLU A 252 -43.61 -3.91 28.79
C GLU A 252 -44.89 -3.36 29.45
N THR A 253 -45.59 -2.44 28.78
CA THR A 253 -46.85 -1.88 29.30
C THR A 253 -47.96 -2.92 29.44
N HIS A 254 -48.06 -3.89 28.52
CA HIS A 254 -49.04 -4.98 28.66
C HIS A 254 -48.68 -5.93 29.81
N ALA A 255 -47.39 -6.27 29.95
CA ALA A 255 -46.92 -7.13 31.03
C ALA A 255 -47.10 -6.47 32.41
N GLU A 256 -46.84 -5.17 32.54
CA GLU A 256 -47.08 -4.40 33.76
C GLU A 256 -48.57 -4.36 34.13
N HIS A 257 -49.45 -4.19 33.14
CA HIS A 257 -50.89 -4.18 33.36
C HIS A 257 -51.40 -5.57 33.79
N GLU A 258 -50.95 -6.65 33.16
CA GLU A 258 -51.33 -8.01 33.57
C GLU A 258 -50.78 -8.37 34.95
N LEU A 259 -49.53 -8.02 35.26
CA LEU A 259 -48.94 -8.25 36.59
C LEU A 259 -49.70 -7.48 37.67
N SER A 260 -50.10 -6.24 37.41
CA SER A 260 -50.89 -5.42 38.33
C SER A 260 -52.28 -6.02 38.56
N ALA A 261 -52.96 -6.46 37.49
CA ALA A 261 -54.28 -7.10 37.58
C ALA A 261 -54.23 -8.45 38.33
N VAL A 262 -53.18 -9.25 38.12
CA VAL A 262 -52.95 -10.50 38.86
C VAL A 262 -52.69 -10.22 40.33
N GLN A 263 -51.94 -9.17 40.65
CA GLN A 263 -51.64 -8.77 42.02
C GLN A 263 -52.89 -8.29 42.76
N GLU A 264 -53.75 -7.47 42.12
CA GLU A 264 -55.04 -7.04 42.68
C GLU A 264 -55.99 -8.23 42.90
N GLY A 265 -56.10 -9.15 41.93
CA GLY A 265 -56.89 -10.38 42.09
C GLY A 265 -56.34 -11.32 43.17
N TRP A 266 -55.02 -11.29 43.43
CA TRP A 266 -54.42 -12.00 44.57
C TRP A 266 -54.84 -11.37 45.91
N PHE A 267 -54.81 -10.04 46.02
CA PHE A 267 -55.24 -9.35 47.25
C PHE A 267 -56.73 -9.56 47.55
N GLU A 268 -57.59 -9.55 46.54
CA GLU A 268 -59.02 -9.85 46.71
C GLU A 268 -59.27 -11.29 47.19
N ASN A 269 -58.52 -12.26 46.67
CA ASN A 269 -58.62 -13.66 47.11
C ASN A 269 -58.05 -13.90 48.51
N VAL A 270 -56.99 -13.19 48.89
CA VAL A 270 -56.42 -13.28 50.25
C VAL A 270 -57.34 -12.64 51.29
N GLY A 271 -58.10 -11.59 50.93
CA GLY A 271 -59.12 -10.98 51.79
C GLY A 271 -60.36 -11.84 52.05
N GLN A 272 -60.53 -12.96 51.33
CA GLN A 272 -61.62 -13.93 51.53
C GLN A 272 -61.18 -15.16 52.34
N LEU A 273 -59.91 -15.25 52.75
CA LEU A 273 -59.45 -16.32 53.63
C LEU A 273 -59.89 -16.03 55.09
N PRO A 274 -60.50 -16.99 55.80
CA PRO A 274 -60.94 -16.78 57.17
C PRO A 274 -59.74 -16.51 58.10
N ASP A 275 -59.93 -15.55 59.02
CA ASP A 275 -58.94 -15.00 59.95
C ASP A 275 -57.97 -16.06 60.52
N PHE A 276 -56.74 -16.03 60.02
CA PHE A 276 -55.65 -16.79 60.63
C PHE A 276 -55.19 -16.05 61.87
N THR A 277 -55.62 -16.49 63.06
CA THR A 277 -55.08 -16.01 64.33
C THR A 277 -53.81 -16.80 64.67
N PRO A 278 -52.62 -16.16 64.69
CA PRO A 278 -51.40 -16.84 65.10
C PRO A 278 -51.37 -16.95 66.63
N THR A 279 -51.85 -18.06 67.17
CA THR A 279 -51.68 -18.40 68.58
C THR A 279 -50.29 -18.99 68.78
N ASN A 280 -49.33 -18.18 69.23
CA ASN A 280 -48.29 -18.59 70.19
C ASN A 280 -47.45 -17.39 70.64
N LEU A 281 -47.97 -16.68 71.64
CA LEU A 281 -47.22 -15.76 72.49
C LEU A 281 -46.64 -16.59 73.65
N HIS A 282 -45.42 -17.13 73.47
CA HIS A 282 -44.60 -17.47 74.63
C HIS A 282 -43.66 -16.32 74.94
N LYS A 283 -44.05 -15.55 75.97
CA LYS A 283 -43.20 -14.63 76.73
C LYS A 283 -41.86 -15.30 77.07
N ALA A 284 -40.77 -14.66 76.69
CA ALA A 284 -39.51 -14.74 77.42
C ALA A 284 -39.01 -13.30 77.62
N SER A 285 -39.23 -12.78 78.82
CA SER A 285 -38.60 -11.54 79.29
C SER A 285 -37.62 -11.89 80.41
N LEU A 286 -36.37 -11.45 80.22
CA LEU A 286 -35.40 -10.99 81.23
C LEU A 286 -34.89 -11.98 82.29
N HIS A 287 -33.61 -12.36 82.18
CA HIS A 287 -32.55 -11.83 83.05
C HIS A 287 -31.16 -12.06 82.45
#